data_AF-A0A0D2FHP0-F1
#
_entry.id   AF-A0A0D2FHP0-F1
#
_cell.length_a   1.000
_cell.length_b   1.000
_cell.length_c   1.000
_cell.angle_alpha   90.00
_cell.angle_beta   90.00
_cell.angle_gamma   90.00
#
_symmetry.space_group_name_H-M   'P 1'
#
loop_
_entity.id
_entity.type
_entity.pdbx_description
1 polymer ?
#
loop_
_entity_poly.entity_id
_entity_poly.type
_entity_poly.pdbx_seq_one_letter_code
_entity_poly.pdbx_strand_id
1 'polypeptide(L)'
;MSVSTTDYPLEADQLAPSSPPAKFAFLQAVTGTQKHGKTKTFYQHLLNVYTYLKDHGAPEEVCDAGLFHSIYGTESYKFQDDRITREVVRGFIGDYAEELVHIFCTTKDRFNVIVHNTMELSTRQARDLCAIEFANKWDQNKDRRYRQQLIMLAEAIVRLESDFECQ
;
A
#
# COMPACT_ATOMS: atom_id res chain seq x y z
N MET A 1 14.43 52.08 2.08
CA MET A 1 13.02 52.01 2.50
C MET A 1 12.30 51.20 1.43
N SER A 2 11.60 50.10 1.65
CA SER A 2 11.34 49.22 2.79
C SER A 2 10.81 47.92 2.19
N VAL A 3 11.07 46.79 2.84
CA VAL A 3 10.63 45.43 2.49
C VAL A 3 9.10 45.32 2.47
N SER A 4 8.52 44.49 1.60
CA SER A 4 7.33 43.73 1.99
C SER A 4 7.22 42.42 1.20
N THR A 5 7.84 41.40 1.80
CA THR A 5 7.52 39.98 1.63
C THR A 5 6.13 39.77 2.23
N THR A 6 5.15 39.33 1.44
CA THR A 6 3.93 38.75 2.00
C THR A 6 4.14 37.26 2.13
N ASP A 7 4.59 36.89 3.33
CA ASP A 7 4.37 35.59 3.98
C ASP A 7 2.88 35.23 3.89
N TYR A 8 2.56 34.09 3.31
CA TYR A 8 1.28 33.42 3.56
C TYR A 8 1.57 32.34 4.61
N PRO A 9 1.06 32.48 5.85
CA PRO A 9 1.14 31.41 6.83
C PRO A 9 0.22 30.28 6.34
N LEU A 10 0.80 29.14 5.98
CA LEU A 10 0.04 27.91 5.80
C LEU A 10 -0.42 27.45 7.19
N GLU A 11 -1.63 27.83 7.58
CA GLU A 11 -2.25 27.35 8.80
C GLU A 11 -2.45 25.82 8.72
N ALA A 12 -1.98 25.13 9.76
CA ALA A 12 -1.89 23.68 9.86
C ALA A 12 -3.25 22.94 10.00
N ASP A 13 -4.38 23.63 9.75
CA ASP A 13 -5.72 23.16 10.12
C ASP A 13 -6.63 22.84 8.91
N GLN A 14 -6.12 22.90 7.67
CA GLN A 14 -6.93 22.67 6.45
C GLN A 14 -6.54 21.44 5.62
N LEU A 15 -5.70 20.55 6.13
CA LEU A 15 -5.40 19.31 5.43
C LEU A 15 -6.52 18.30 5.66
N ALA A 16 -7.65 18.50 4.97
CA ALA A 16 -8.69 17.49 4.89
C ALA A 16 -8.05 16.14 4.50
N PRO A 17 -8.36 15.04 5.21
CA PRO A 17 -7.72 13.74 5.02
C PRO A 17 -7.87 13.20 3.58
N SER A 18 -8.77 13.76 2.78
CA SER A 18 -9.03 13.35 1.39
C SER A 18 -8.17 14.05 0.33
N SER A 19 -7.23 14.93 0.68
CA SER A 19 -6.36 15.57 -0.34
C SER A 19 -5.11 14.72 -0.65
N PRO A 20 -4.68 14.57 -1.92
CA PRO A 20 -3.54 13.72 -2.27
C PRO A 20 -2.24 13.99 -1.49
N PRO A 21 -1.85 15.23 -1.14
CA PRO A 21 -0.67 15.49 -0.32
C PRO A 21 -0.82 15.02 1.14
N ALA A 22 -2.06 14.90 1.64
CA ALA A 22 -2.34 14.59 3.04
C ALA A 22 -1.93 13.18 3.44
N LYS A 23 -2.29 12.18 2.61
CA LYS A 23 -1.98 10.77 2.88
C LYS A 23 -0.47 10.52 2.97
N PHE A 24 0.32 11.14 2.10
CA PHE A 24 1.79 11.04 2.13
C PHE A 24 2.39 11.72 3.36
N ALA A 25 1.94 12.93 3.69
CA ALA A 25 2.43 13.64 4.87
C ALA A 25 2.11 12.88 6.16
N PHE A 26 0.90 12.34 6.29
CA PHE A 26 0.51 11.49 7.40
C PHE A 26 1.43 10.27 7.53
N LEU A 27 1.62 9.52 6.44
CA LEU A 27 2.49 8.34 6.46
C LEU A 27 3.95 8.68 6.75
N GLN A 28 4.47 9.77 6.21
CA GLN A 28 5.83 10.23 6.52
C GLN A 28 5.96 10.53 8.02
N ALA A 29 4.94 11.11 8.66
CA ALA A 29 4.95 11.42 10.09
C ALA A 29 4.86 10.18 11.00
N VAL A 30 4.14 9.12 10.57
CA VAL A 30 3.99 7.88 11.37
C VAL A 30 5.04 6.81 11.08
N THR A 31 5.59 6.78 9.86
CA THR A 31 6.48 5.69 9.37
C THR A 31 7.88 6.15 8.94
N GLY A 32 8.15 7.46 8.99
CA GLY A 32 9.37 8.05 8.43
C GLY A 32 10.67 7.72 9.15
N THR A 33 10.62 7.34 10.43
CA THR A 33 11.82 7.02 11.24
C THR A 33 11.98 5.52 11.48
N GLN A 34 10.93 4.74 11.23
CA GLN A 34 10.89 3.30 11.41
C GLN A 34 11.73 2.64 10.33
N LYS A 35 12.57 1.67 10.71
CA LYS A 35 13.41 0.94 9.76
C LYS A 35 12.61 -0.12 9.04
N HIS A 36 12.92 -0.31 7.76
CA HIS A 36 12.44 -1.42 6.96
C HIS A 36 13.62 -2.05 6.19
N GLY A 37 14.20 -3.09 6.79
CA GLY A 37 15.49 -3.63 6.39
C GLY A 37 16.67 -2.73 6.79
N LYS A 38 17.83 -2.93 6.15
CA LYS A 38 19.08 -2.27 6.53
C LYS A 38 19.22 -0.81 6.04
N THR A 39 18.54 -0.46 4.94
CA THR A 39 18.88 0.74 4.15
C THR A 39 17.70 1.66 3.86
N LYS A 40 16.47 1.26 4.19
CA LYS A 40 15.26 2.03 3.88
C LYS A 40 14.45 2.27 5.16
N THR A 41 13.74 3.39 5.19
CA THR A 41 12.68 3.63 6.16
C THR A 41 11.43 2.85 5.74
N PHE A 42 10.49 2.67 6.66
CA PHE A 42 9.21 2.06 6.35
C PHE A 42 8.43 2.92 5.37
N TYR A 43 8.41 4.24 5.56
CA TYR A 43 7.85 5.16 4.57
C TYR A 43 8.42 4.97 3.16
N GLN A 44 9.75 4.87 3.02
CA GLN A 44 10.37 4.69 1.71
C GLN A 44 9.94 3.37 1.05
N HIS A 45 9.77 2.31 1.84
CA HIS A 45 9.27 1.04 1.34
C HIS A 45 7.81 1.17 0.84
N LEU A 46 6.94 1.79 1.63
CA LEU A 46 5.54 2.05 1.25
C LEU A 46 5.44 2.90 -0.02
N LEU A 47 6.24 3.96 -0.12
CA LEU A 47 6.30 4.82 -1.30
C LEU A 47 6.77 4.06 -2.53
N ASN A 48 7.77 3.18 -2.40
CA ASN A 48 8.23 2.37 -3.53
C ASN A 48 7.15 1.42 -4.05
N VAL A 49 6.35 0.82 -3.16
CA VAL A 49 5.22 -0.04 -3.54
C VAL A 49 4.15 0.77 -4.27
N TYR A 50 3.78 1.94 -3.75
CA TYR A 50 2.85 2.86 -4.41
C TYR A 50 3.34 3.24 -5.81
N THR A 51 4.59 3.70 -5.93
CA THR A 51 5.17 4.13 -7.20
C THR A 51 5.22 2.98 -8.20
N TYR A 52 5.58 1.77 -7.77
CA TYR A 52 5.58 0.60 -8.64
C TYR A 52 4.18 0.35 -9.22
N LEU A 53 3.14 0.30 -8.38
CA LEU A 53 1.77 0.08 -8.83
C LEU A 53 1.31 1.19 -9.79
N LYS A 54 1.64 2.44 -9.48
CA LYS A 54 1.29 3.60 -10.30
C LYS A 54 1.94 3.55 -11.68
N ASP A 55 3.24 3.25 -11.73
CA ASP A 55 4.01 3.17 -12.97
C ASP A 55 3.55 2.01 -13.87
N HIS A 56 2.90 0.99 -13.29
CA HIS A 56 2.34 -0.15 -14.02
C HIS A 56 0.83 -0.02 -14.28
N GLY A 57 0.25 1.17 -14.11
CA GLY A 57 -1.12 1.47 -14.52
C GLY A 57 -2.21 0.91 -13.61
N ALA A 58 -1.88 0.55 -12.37
CA ALA A 58 -2.90 0.10 -11.42
C ALA A 58 -3.90 1.23 -11.09
N PRO A 59 -5.17 0.91 -10.78
CA PRO A 59 -6.14 1.89 -10.30
C PRO A 59 -5.65 2.64 -9.06
N GLU A 60 -6.05 3.91 -8.89
CA GLU A 60 -5.60 4.76 -7.78
C GLU A 60 -5.87 4.13 -6.41
N GLU A 61 -7.05 3.54 -6.21
CA GLU A 61 -7.43 2.82 -4.98
C GLU A 61 -6.50 1.62 -4.68
N VAL A 62 -5.95 0.97 -5.70
CA VAL A 62 -4.97 -0.13 -5.54
C VAL A 62 -3.59 0.43 -5.21
N CYS A 63 -3.22 1.56 -5.84
CA CYS A 63 -1.98 2.27 -5.50
C CYS A 63 -2.03 2.71 -4.03
N ASP A 64 -3.14 3.27 -3.59
CA ASP A 64 -3.38 3.71 -2.21
C ASP A 64 -3.40 2.56 -1.22
N ALA A 65 -4.03 1.44 -1.57
CA ALA A 65 -3.91 0.22 -0.78
C ALA A 65 -2.44 -0.23 -0.68
N GLY A 66 -1.66 -0.16 -1.77
CA GLY A 66 -0.22 -0.43 -1.77
C GLY A 66 0.57 0.52 -0.87
N LEU A 67 0.20 1.80 -0.82
CA LEU A 67 0.82 2.81 0.05
C LEU A 67 0.57 2.52 1.54
N PHE A 68 -0.54 1.89 1.89
CA PHE A 68 -0.92 1.57 3.28
C PHE A 68 -0.81 0.08 3.63
N HIS A 69 -0.33 -0.78 2.71
CA HIS A 69 -0.53 -2.24 2.76
C HIS A 69 -0.07 -2.97 4.04
N SER A 70 0.86 -2.39 4.80
CA SER A 70 1.38 -2.98 6.06
C SER A 70 1.13 -2.10 7.29
N ILE A 71 0.22 -1.12 7.21
CA ILE A 71 0.09 -0.04 8.19
C ILE A 71 -0.47 -0.48 9.55
N TYR A 72 -1.22 -1.59 9.61
CA TYR A 72 -1.70 -2.16 10.88
C TYR A 72 -0.71 -3.15 11.51
N GLY A 73 0.51 -3.25 10.94
CA GLY A 73 1.39 -4.38 11.18
C GLY A 73 0.90 -5.64 10.47
N THR A 74 1.78 -6.63 10.42
CA THR A 74 1.50 -7.92 9.77
C THR A 74 2.07 -9.07 10.61
N GLU A 75 1.85 -10.30 10.17
CA GLU A 75 2.51 -11.47 10.75
C GLU A 75 4.04 -11.31 10.74
N SER A 76 4.61 -10.85 9.62
CA SER A 76 6.05 -10.76 9.38
C SER A 76 6.69 -9.40 9.74
N TYR A 77 5.90 -8.35 9.97
CA TYR A 77 6.39 -7.02 10.29
C TYR A 77 5.58 -6.40 11.44
N LYS A 78 6.24 -6.11 12.56
CA LYS A 78 5.58 -5.54 13.75
C LYS A 78 5.69 -4.02 13.69
N PHE A 79 4.53 -3.36 13.60
CA PHE A 79 4.39 -1.92 13.60
C PHE A 79 3.04 -1.57 14.23
N GLN A 80 3.03 -0.55 15.08
CA GLN A 80 1.85 -0.03 15.78
C GLN A 80 2.06 1.47 16.00
N ASP A 81 0.99 2.25 15.83
CA ASP A 81 0.93 3.68 16.14
C ASP A 81 -0.52 4.02 16.48
N ASP A 82 -0.75 4.69 17.62
CA ASP A 82 -2.10 4.94 18.15
C ASP A 82 -2.94 5.86 17.25
N ARG A 83 -2.31 6.59 16.33
CA ARG A 83 -2.99 7.46 15.36
C ARG A 83 -3.62 6.67 14.22
N ILE A 84 -3.36 5.37 14.13
CA ILE A 84 -3.74 4.52 12.99
C ILE A 84 -4.90 3.63 13.40
N THR A 85 -6.11 4.03 13.01
CA THR A 85 -7.32 3.21 13.08
C THR A 85 -7.83 2.87 11.68
N ARG A 86 -8.74 1.89 11.57
CA ARG A 86 -9.37 1.58 10.28
C ARG A 86 -10.12 2.78 9.74
N GLU A 87 -10.81 3.53 10.60
CA GLU A 87 -11.59 4.71 10.25
C GLU A 87 -10.71 5.84 9.72
N VAL A 88 -9.57 6.10 10.36
CA VAL A 88 -8.60 7.10 9.90
C VAL A 88 -8.06 6.73 8.52
N VAL A 89 -7.66 5.47 8.33
CA VAL A 89 -7.13 5.00 7.05
C VAL A 89 -8.21 5.06 5.96
N ARG A 90 -9.44 4.61 6.20
CA ARG A 90 -10.57 4.78 5.26
C ARG A 90 -10.76 6.24 4.86
N GLY A 91 -10.62 7.17 5.80
CA GLY A 91 -10.70 8.60 5.52
C GLY A 91 -9.64 9.11 4.53
N PHE A 92 -8.48 8.45 4.43
CA PHE A 92 -7.41 8.78 3.49
C PHE A 92 -7.54 8.07 2.13
N ILE A 93 -7.92 6.79 2.12
CA ILE A 93 -7.80 5.94 0.93
C ILE A 93 -9.12 5.38 0.40
N GLY A 94 -10.23 5.64 1.11
CA GLY A 94 -11.55 5.11 0.78
C GLY A 94 -11.74 3.65 1.23
N ASP A 95 -13.00 3.20 1.17
CA ASP A 95 -13.42 1.93 1.77
C ASP A 95 -12.80 0.71 1.07
N TYR A 96 -12.77 0.71 -0.27
CA TYR A 96 -12.23 -0.43 -1.02
C TYR A 96 -10.73 -0.64 -0.76
N ALA A 97 -9.95 0.44 -0.85
CA ALA A 97 -8.51 0.38 -0.62
C ALA A 97 -8.19 -0.05 0.82
N GLU A 98 -8.93 0.48 1.80
CA GLU A 98 -8.73 0.10 3.20
C GLU A 98 -9.10 -1.37 3.46
N GLU A 99 -10.13 -1.89 2.81
CA GLU A 99 -10.47 -3.31 2.94
C GLU A 99 -9.35 -4.21 2.39
N LEU A 100 -8.73 -3.86 1.26
CA LEU A 100 -7.54 -4.56 0.76
C LEU A 100 -6.39 -4.52 1.77
N VAL A 101 -6.13 -3.36 2.40
CA VAL A 101 -5.11 -3.19 3.45
C VAL A 101 -5.43 -4.06 4.66
N HIS A 102 -6.69 -4.07 5.10
CA HIS A 102 -7.13 -4.87 6.24
C HIS A 102 -6.91 -6.36 6.00
N ILE A 103 -7.35 -6.87 4.85
CA ILE A 103 -7.14 -8.27 4.45
C ILE A 103 -5.64 -8.57 4.42
N PHE A 104 -4.85 -7.71 3.77
CA PHE A 104 -3.41 -7.90 3.65
C PHE A 104 -2.71 -7.98 5.02
N CYS A 105 -3.08 -7.11 5.96
CA CYS A 105 -2.48 -7.05 7.29
C CYS A 105 -2.85 -8.23 8.20
N THR A 106 -4.10 -8.70 8.12
CA THR A 106 -4.66 -9.69 9.04
C THR A 106 -4.52 -11.13 8.57
N THR A 107 -4.26 -11.35 7.28
CA THR A 107 -4.11 -12.69 6.70
C THR A 107 -2.81 -13.36 7.18
N LYS A 108 -2.94 -14.55 7.76
CA LYS A 108 -1.81 -15.46 8.08
C LYS A 108 -1.42 -16.27 6.85
N ASP A 109 -0.14 -16.62 6.73
CA ASP A 109 0.38 -17.28 5.51
C ASP A 109 -0.02 -16.53 4.22
N ARG A 110 0.05 -15.19 4.31
CA ARG A 110 -0.52 -14.24 3.35
C ARG A 110 -0.18 -14.56 1.91
N PHE A 111 1.06 -14.95 1.63
CA PHE A 111 1.48 -15.24 0.27
C PHE A 111 0.66 -16.37 -0.37
N ASN A 112 0.55 -17.51 0.30
CA ASN A 112 -0.17 -18.67 -0.22
C ASN A 112 -1.66 -18.37 -0.33
N VAL A 113 -2.23 -17.68 0.65
CA VAL A 113 -3.64 -17.29 0.65
C VAL A 113 -3.96 -16.36 -0.53
N ILE A 114 -3.14 -15.33 -0.76
CA ILE A 114 -3.36 -14.37 -1.85
C ILE A 114 -3.18 -15.04 -3.21
N VAL A 115 -2.06 -15.74 -3.44
CA VAL A 115 -1.73 -16.25 -4.79
C VAL A 115 -2.69 -17.36 -5.25
N HIS A 116 -3.26 -18.11 -4.31
CA HIS A 116 -4.23 -19.16 -4.58
C HIS A 116 -5.69 -18.75 -4.35
N ASN A 117 -5.93 -17.51 -3.90
CA ASN A 117 -7.26 -17.01 -3.50
C ASN A 117 -8.03 -17.98 -2.60
N THR A 118 -7.39 -18.52 -1.56
CA THR A 118 -8.02 -19.54 -0.70
C THR A 118 -9.13 -18.99 0.20
N MET A 119 -9.28 -17.67 0.25
CA MET A 119 -10.39 -16.99 0.94
C MET A 119 -11.61 -16.78 0.05
N GLU A 120 -11.59 -17.28 -1.20
CA GLU A 120 -12.69 -17.14 -2.17
C GLU A 120 -13.12 -15.69 -2.39
N LEU A 121 -12.15 -14.77 -2.42
CA LEU A 121 -12.41 -13.35 -2.68
C LEU A 121 -12.92 -13.17 -4.11
N SER A 122 -13.62 -12.05 -4.33
CA SER A 122 -14.00 -11.65 -5.69
C SER A 122 -12.77 -11.53 -6.59
N THR A 123 -12.93 -11.78 -7.89
CA THR A 123 -11.85 -11.70 -8.89
C THR A 123 -11.07 -10.39 -8.80
N ARG A 124 -11.79 -9.26 -8.63
CA ARG A 124 -11.19 -7.94 -8.46
C ARG A 124 -10.30 -7.85 -7.22
N GLN A 125 -10.82 -8.24 -6.05
CA GLN A 125 -10.05 -8.20 -4.80
C GLN A 125 -8.83 -9.13 -4.85
N ALA A 126 -9.00 -10.35 -5.36
CA ALA A 126 -7.93 -11.32 -5.48
C ALA A 126 -6.81 -10.79 -6.40
N ARG A 127 -7.16 -10.20 -7.55
CA ARG A 127 -6.21 -9.60 -8.48
C ARG A 127 -5.46 -8.44 -7.84
N ASP A 128 -6.18 -7.54 -7.19
CA ASP A 128 -5.60 -6.33 -6.59
C ASP A 128 -4.67 -6.68 -5.41
N LEU A 129 -5.02 -7.67 -4.59
CA LEU A 129 -4.14 -8.20 -3.55
C LEU A 129 -2.89 -8.86 -4.15
N CYS A 130 -3.02 -9.60 -5.25
CA CYS A 130 -1.87 -10.16 -5.96
C CYS A 130 -0.94 -9.06 -6.47
N ALA A 131 -1.49 -7.98 -7.03
CA ALA A 131 -0.70 -6.84 -7.51
C ALA A 131 0.05 -6.14 -6.36
N ILE A 132 -0.62 -5.91 -5.23
CA ILE A 132 0.01 -5.31 -4.04
C ILE A 132 1.12 -6.22 -3.49
N GLU A 133 0.87 -7.52 -3.33
CA GLU A 133 1.88 -8.48 -2.86
C GLU A 133 3.04 -8.62 -3.85
N PHE A 134 2.78 -8.52 -5.16
CA PHE A 134 3.81 -8.47 -6.20
C PHE A 134 4.73 -7.26 -6.00
N ALA A 135 4.15 -6.06 -5.91
CA ALA A 135 4.89 -4.82 -5.74
C ALA A 135 5.69 -4.80 -4.43
N ASN A 136 5.10 -5.29 -3.34
CA ASN A 136 5.78 -5.50 -2.06
C ASN A 136 7.01 -6.42 -2.21
N LYS A 137 6.82 -7.60 -2.80
CA LYS A 137 7.94 -8.53 -3.02
C LYS A 137 8.99 -7.95 -3.95
N TRP A 138 8.58 -7.24 -5.00
CA TRP A 138 9.48 -6.58 -5.95
C TRP A 138 10.42 -5.61 -5.24
N ASP A 139 9.90 -4.71 -4.40
CA ASP A 139 10.73 -3.77 -3.63
C ASP A 139 11.67 -4.48 -2.64
N GLN A 140 11.20 -5.60 -2.07
CA GLN A 140 11.94 -6.41 -1.11
C GLN A 140 12.87 -7.45 -1.76
N ASN A 141 12.89 -7.59 -3.09
CA ASN A 141 13.57 -8.67 -3.81
C ASN A 141 15.09 -8.47 -3.92
N LYS A 142 15.75 -8.22 -2.78
CA LYS A 142 17.21 -8.24 -2.69
C LYS A 142 17.71 -9.65 -3.02
N ASP A 143 18.79 -9.72 -3.79
CA ASP A 143 19.46 -10.97 -4.18
C ASP A 143 18.56 -11.99 -4.89
N ARG A 144 17.49 -11.53 -5.56
CA ARG A 144 16.53 -12.36 -6.31
C ARG A 144 15.79 -13.41 -5.48
N ARG A 145 15.74 -13.25 -4.15
CA ARG A 145 15.15 -14.21 -3.21
C ARG A 145 13.67 -14.55 -3.47
N TYR A 146 12.92 -13.66 -4.11
CA TYR A 146 11.49 -13.79 -4.36
C TYR A 146 11.16 -14.08 -5.82
N ARG A 147 12.13 -14.49 -6.65
CA ARG A 147 11.90 -14.73 -8.08
C ARG A 147 10.74 -15.69 -8.37
N GLN A 148 10.67 -16.82 -7.65
CA GLN A 148 9.60 -17.79 -7.85
C GLN A 148 8.23 -17.21 -7.43
N GLN A 149 8.19 -16.51 -6.31
CA GLN A 149 6.96 -15.91 -5.80
C GLN A 149 6.43 -14.80 -6.74
N LEU A 150 7.32 -14.01 -7.33
CA LEU A 150 6.96 -13.02 -8.35
C LEU A 150 6.35 -13.67 -9.60
N ILE A 151 6.92 -14.79 -10.07
CA ILE A 151 6.34 -15.54 -11.20
C ILE A 151 4.93 -16.03 -10.86
N MET A 152 4.75 -16.65 -9.70
CA MET A 152 3.44 -17.16 -9.29
C MET A 152 2.39 -16.05 -9.16
N LEU A 153 2.77 -14.89 -8.63
CA LEU A 153 1.87 -13.74 -8.53
C LEU A 153 1.52 -13.18 -9.91
N ALA A 154 2.49 -13.08 -10.82
CA ALA A 154 2.21 -12.64 -12.20
C ALA A 154 1.25 -13.60 -12.91
N GLU A 155 1.46 -14.91 -12.80
CA GLU A 155 0.56 -15.93 -13.36
C GLU A 155 -0.85 -15.83 -12.76
N ALA A 156 -0.96 -15.60 -11.45
CA ALA A 156 -2.24 -15.41 -10.78
C ALA A 156 -2.97 -14.16 -11.27
N ILE A 157 -2.27 -13.04 -11.45
CA ILE A 157 -2.85 -11.79 -11.98
C ILE A 157 -3.42 -12.02 -13.39
N VAL A 158 -2.62 -12.59 -14.30
CA VAL A 158 -3.05 -12.86 -15.69
C VAL A 158 -4.26 -13.79 -15.75
N ARG A 159 -4.29 -14.83 -14.90
CA ARG A 159 -5.44 -15.74 -14.79
C ARG A 159 -6.70 -15.01 -14.35
N LEU A 160 -6.61 -14.19 -13.30
CA LEU A 160 -7.74 -13.45 -12.76
C LEU A 160 -8.25 -12.35 -13.71
N GLU A 161 -7.38 -11.78 -14.54
CA GLU A 161 -7.78 -10.84 -15.59
C GLU A 161 -8.54 -11.53 -16.73
N SER A 162 -8.07 -12.70 -17.15
CA SER A 162 -8.76 -13.53 -18.17
C SER A 162 -10.16 -13.96 -17.71
N ASP A 163 -10.32 -14.27 -16.43
CA ASP A 163 -11.61 -14.67 -15.85
C ASP A 163 -12.63 -13.50 -15.81
N PHE A 164 -12.16 -12.25 -15.86
CA PHE A 164 -12.99 -11.05 -15.89
C PHE A 164 -13.50 -10.73 -17.31
N GLU A 165 -12.73 -11.05 -18.35
CA GLU A 165 -13.13 -10.81 -19.75
C GLU A 165 -14.14 -11.83 -20.29
N CYS A 166 -14.29 -12.98 -19.62
CA CYS A 166 -15.22 -14.06 -20.00
C CYS A 166 -16.62 -13.96 -19.35
N GLN A 167 -16.89 -12.94 -18.53
CA GLN A 167 -18.19 -12.70 -17.86
C GLN A 167 -18.95 -11.54 -18.50
#